data_AF-A0A2V6G744-F1
#
_entry.id   AF-A0A2V6G744-F1
#
_cell.length_a   1.000
_cell.length_b   1.000
_cell.length_c   1.000
_cell.angle_alpha   90.00
_cell.angle_beta   90.00
_cell.angle_gamma   90.00
#
_symmetry.space_group_name_H-M   'P 1'
#
loop_
_entity.id
_entity.type
_entity.pdbx_description
1 polymer ?
#
loop_
_entity_poly.entity_id
_entity_poly.type
_entity_poly.pdbx_seq_one_letter_code
_entity_poly.pdbx_strand_id
1 'polypeptide(L)'
;MLMLMSCKREERALVTQSPSLEMQRSRYEVNVASNGESARIKTWFDRNSWSMAQGKQLYDAYNCVGCHAHGGGGMGPPLMDEKWIYGSEPQQIYGSIVYGRPNGMPSFHGKIPDSQVWPIVAYVRSMSGLADQSAANPRDDHMKGPLPPSSVPESTPHEVSLPESAEQPR
;
A
#
# COMPACT_ATOMS: atom_id res chain seq x y z
N MET A 1 60.45 -15.60 -7.15
CA MET A 1 59.40 -15.82 -8.17
C MET A 1 58.08 -16.07 -7.46
N LEU A 2 57.25 -15.04 -7.30
CA LEU A 2 55.91 -15.14 -6.70
C LEU A 2 54.88 -15.19 -7.84
N MET A 3 54.18 -16.32 -8.00
CA MET A 3 53.14 -16.50 -9.01
C MET A 3 51.84 -15.84 -8.52
N LEU A 4 51.45 -14.73 -9.13
CA LEU A 4 50.14 -14.11 -8.92
C LEU A 4 49.08 -14.89 -9.71
N MET A 5 48.33 -15.75 -9.02
CA MET A 5 47.12 -16.38 -9.56
C MET A 5 46.01 -15.31 -9.65
N SER A 6 45.74 -14.82 -10.86
CA SER A 6 44.66 -13.87 -11.13
C SER A 6 43.29 -14.58 -11.03
N CYS A 7 42.40 -14.12 -10.15
CA CYS A 7 41.00 -14.52 -10.18
C CYS A 7 40.36 -14.02 -11.49
N LYS A 8 39.80 -14.93 -12.29
CA LYS A 8 39.06 -14.60 -13.52
C LYS A 8 37.66 -14.11 -13.12
N ARG A 9 37.27 -12.94 -13.62
CA ARG A 9 35.91 -12.39 -13.47
C ARG A 9 34.97 -13.12 -14.43
N GLU A 10 33.88 -13.68 -13.92
CA GLU A 10 32.80 -14.24 -14.73
C GLU A 10 32.01 -13.12 -15.42
N GLU A 11 31.83 -13.25 -16.74
CA GLU A 11 30.94 -12.40 -17.52
C GLU A 11 29.54 -13.04 -17.57
N ARG A 12 28.58 -12.40 -16.90
CA ARG A 12 27.18 -12.80 -16.98
C ARG A 12 26.56 -12.10 -18.19
N ALA A 13 26.33 -12.85 -19.27
CA ALA A 13 25.68 -12.32 -20.46
C ALA A 13 24.25 -11.86 -20.13
N LEU A 14 23.91 -10.63 -20.51
CA LEU A 14 22.55 -10.12 -20.44
C LEU A 14 21.71 -10.91 -21.45
N VAL A 15 20.64 -11.54 -20.98
CA VAL A 15 19.64 -12.20 -21.84
C VAL A 15 18.95 -11.11 -22.66
N THR A 16 19.32 -10.99 -23.94
CA THR A 16 18.78 -10.00 -24.89
C THR A 16 17.59 -10.50 -25.70
N GLN A 17 16.97 -11.62 -25.32
CA GLN A 17 15.78 -12.11 -26.01
C GLN A 17 14.52 -11.51 -25.39
N SER A 18 14.15 -10.32 -25.88
CA SER A 18 12.75 -9.89 -25.80
C SER A 18 11.89 -10.88 -26.60
N PRO A 19 10.79 -11.41 -26.04
CA PRO A 19 9.87 -12.26 -26.79
C PRO A 19 9.39 -11.50 -28.03
N SER A 20 9.25 -12.19 -29.16
CA SER A 20 8.81 -11.56 -30.41
C SER A 20 7.53 -10.75 -30.20
N LEU A 21 7.44 -9.60 -30.88
CA LEU A 21 6.29 -8.69 -30.83
C LEU A 21 4.96 -9.41 -31.11
N GLU A 22 4.99 -10.51 -31.86
CA GLU A 22 3.85 -11.36 -32.18
C GLU A 22 3.36 -12.19 -30.97
N MET A 23 4.29 -12.70 -30.15
CA MET A 23 3.99 -13.35 -28.86
C MET A 23 3.60 -12.35 -27.76
N GLN A 24 4.06 -11.10 -27.87
CA GLN A 24 3.63 -10.01 -26.98
C GLN A 24 2.24 -9.48 -27.37
N ARG A 25 1.93 -9.41 -28.67
CA ARG A 25 0.64 -8.94 -29.20
C ARG A 25 -0.48 -9.95 -29.00
N SER A 26 -0.22 -11.26 -29.19
CA SER A 26 -1.23 -12.29 -28.96
C SER A 26 -1.64 -12.40 -27.48
N ARG A 27 -0.72 -12.12 -26.54
CA ARG A 27 -1.04 -12.01 -25.11
C ARG A 27 -1.71 -10.69 -24.73
N TYR A 28 -1.58 -9.64 -25.52
CA TYR A 28 -2.26 -8.37 -25.27
C TYR A 28 -3.71 -8.40 -25.79
N GLU A 29 -3.95 -8.98 -26.96
CA GLU A 29 -5.28 -9.01 -27.60
C GLU A 29 -6.26 -9.99 -26.91
N VAL A 30 -5.77 -11.09 -26.30
CA VAL A 30 -6.61 -12.05 -25.54
C VAL A 30 -7.13 -11.48 -24.21
N ASN A 31 -6.47 -10.43 -23.72
CA ASN A 31 -6.73 -9.83 -22.44
C ASN A 31 -7.80 -8.70 -22.53
N VAL A 32 -7.88 -7.95 -23.62
CA VAL A 32 -8.75 -6.74 -23.67
C VAL A 32 -10.26 -7.04 -23.82
N ALA A 33 -10.68 -8.30 -24.03
CA ALA A 33 -12.02 -8.62 -24.52
C ALA A 33 -13.10 -9.02 -23.48
N SER A 34 -12.86 -9.00 -22.16
CA SER A 34 -13.94 -9.39 -21.23
C SER A 34 -13.94 -8.64 -19.91
N ASN A 35 -15.13 -8.36 -19.37
CA ASN A 35 -15.35 -7.77 -18.04
C ASN A 35 -14.64 -8.52 -16.88
N GLY A 36 -14.00 -9.67 -17.13
CA GLY A 36 -13.12 -10.39 -16.20
C GLY A 36 -11.63 -9.97 -16.23
N GLU A 37 -11.16 -9.30 -17.28
CA GLU A 37 -9.78 -8.77 -17.39
C GLU A 37 -9.52 -7.67 -16.36
N SER A 38 -10.41 -6.68 -16.35
CA SER A 38 -10.34 -5.58 -15.40
C SER A 38 -10.43 -6.13 -13.99
N ALA A 39 -11.18 -7.22 -13.76
CA ALA A 39 -11.22 -7.89 -12.46
C ALA A 39 -9.86 -8.54 -12.12
N ARG A 40 -9.22 -9.26 -13.05
CA ARG A 40 -7.89 -9.87 -12.84
C ARG A 40 -6.77 -8.86 -12.64
N ILE A 41 -6.74 -7.79 -13.44
CA ILE A 41 -5.78 -6.68 -13.28
C ILE A 41 -5.96 -6.03 -11.91
N LYS A 42 -7.22 -5.75 -11.51
CA LYS A 42 -7.56 -5.20 -10.18
C LYS A 42 -7.06 -6.09 -9.04
N THR A 43 -7.30 -7.39 -9.12
CA THR A 43 -6.86 -8.33 -8.09
C THR A 43 -5.35 -8.54 -8.12
N TRP A 44 -4.65 -8.34 -9.24
CA TRP A 44 -3.19 -8.52 -9.31
C TRP A 44 -2.41 -7.46 -8.54
N PHE A 45 -2.84 -6.19 -8.60
CA PHE A 45 -2.11 -5.09 -7.93
C PHE A 45 -2.15 -5.19 -6.40
N ASP A 46 -3.28 -5.63 -5.84
CA ASP A 46 -3.49 -5.72 -4.39
C ASP A 46 -2.70 -6.85 -3.71
N ARG A 47 -2.20 -7.82 -4.48
CA ARG A 47 -1.49 -9.01 -3.97
C ARG A 47 -0.11 -9.18 -4.58
N ASN A 48 0.56 -8.07 -4.88
CA ASN A 48 1.93 -8.07 -5.36
C ASN A 48 2.78 -7.02 -4.63
N SER A 49 3.88 -7.44 -4.00
CA SER A 49 4.81 -6.56 -3.29
C SER A 49 5.44 -5.49 -4.19
N TRP A 50 5.68 -5.83 -5.46
CA TRP A 50 6.19 -4.88 -6.44
C TRP A 50 5.19 -3.74 -6.71
N SER A 51 3.89 -4.05 -6.76
CA SER A 51 2.84 -3.05 -6.97
C SER A 51 2.75 -2.07 -5.80
N MET A 52 2.90 -2.55 -4.56
CA MET A 52 2.93 -1.70 -3.37
C MET A 52 4.18 -0.80 -3.36
N ALA A 53 5.34 -1.35 -3.71
CA ALA A 53 6.59 -0.57 -3.78
C ALA A 53 6.52 0.53 -4.86
N GLN A 54 6.01 0.20 -6.05
CA GLN A 54 5.77 1.17 -7.11
C GLN A 54 4.71 2.20 -6.69
N GLY A 55 3.64 1.75 -6.05
CA GLY A 55 2.57 2.59 -5.51
C GLY A 55 3.08 3.64 -4.54
N LYS A 56 4.01 3.27 -3.65
CA LYS A 56 4.66 4.22 -2.75
C LYS A 56 5.41 5.33 -3.51
N GLN A 57 6.21 4.95 -4.51
CA GLN A 57 6.96 5.92 -5.29
C GLN A 57 6.02 6.90 -6.01
N LEU A 58 4.92 6.38 -6.57
CA LEU A 58 3.92 7.20 -7.26
C LEU A 58 3.12 8.08 -6.30
N TYR A 59 2.80 7.58 -5.11
CA TYR A 59 2.14 8.35 -4.05
C TYR A 59 2.96 9.57 -3.64
N ASP A 60 4.28 9.40 -3.51
CA ASP A 60 5.22 10.50 -3.26
C ASP A 60 5.32 11.44 -4.48
N ALA A 61 5.46 10.88 -5.69
CA ALA A 61 5.63 11.64 -6.93
C ALA A 61 4.42 12.52 -7.29
N TYR A 62 3.20 12.05 -7.02
CA TYR A 62 1.97 12.81 -7.24
C TYR A 62 1.54 13.64 -6.03
N ASN A 63 2.44 13.79 -5.05
CA ASN A 63 2.27 14.63 -3.86
C ASN A 63 1.03 14.26 -3.01
N CYS A 64 0.65 12.98 -2.99
CA CYS A 64 -0.41 12.51 -2.09
C CYS A 64 0.00 12.68 -0.62
N VAL A 65 1.30 12.51 -0.35
CA VAL A 65 1.93 12.73 0.96
C VAL A 65 1.72 14.15 1.49
N GLY A 66 1.58 15.16 0.61
CA GLY A 66 1.38 16.55 1.02
C GLY A 66 0.08 16.76 1.82
N CYS A 67 -0.95 15.94 1.56
CA CYS A 67 -2.23 16.05 2.26
C CYS A 67 -2.44 14.92 3.27
N HIS A 68 -2.05 13.69 2.92
CA HIS A 68 -2.36 12.49 3.68
C HIS A 68 -1.16 11.94 4.48
N ALA A 69 -0.02 12.66 4.46
CA ALA A 69 1.26 12.20 5.01
C ALA A 69 1.58 10.77 4.53
N HIS A 70 2.24 9.98 5.35
CA HIS A 70 2.48 8.55 5.07
C HIS A 70 1.29 7.68 5.50
N GLY A 71 0.06 8.15 5.26
CA GLY A 71 -1.19 7.47 5.64
C GLY A 71 -1.78 7.93 6.98
N GLY A 72 -1.02 8.65 7.81
CA GLY A 72 -1.49 9.20 9.09
C GLY A 72 -2.44 10.39 8.99
N GLY A 73 -2.69 10.90 7.77
CA GLY A 73 -3.56 12.05 7.54
C GLY A 73 -2.84 13.40 7.67
N GLY A 74 -3.61 14.45 7.94
CA GLY A 74 -3.13 15.83 8.03
C GLY A 74 -4.19 16.78 7.49
N MET A 75 -3.91 17.38 6.32
CA MET A 75 -4.91 18.16 5.59
C MET A 75 -6.03 17.25 5.04
N GLY A 76 -5.66 16.05 4.59
CA GLY A 76 -6.59 14.99 4.21
C GLY A 76 -6.82 14.00 5.36
N PRO A 77 -7.90 13.21 5.31
CA PRO A 77 -8.16 12.18 6.31
C PRO A 77 -7.03 11.13 6.38
N PRO A 78 -6.86 10.46 7.53
CA PRO A 78 -5.99 9.30 7.62
C PRO A 78 -6.46 8.20 6.66
N LEU A 79 -5.50 7.52 6.04
CA LEU A 79 -5.71 6.42 5.09
C LEU A 79 -5.31 5.05 5.68
N MET A 80 -4.62 5.05 6.83
CA MET A 80 -4.25 3.84 7.58
C MET A 80 -5.33 3.35 8.54
N ASP A 81 -6.37 4.15 8.78
CA ASP A 81 -7.44 3.83 9.73
C ASP A 81 -8.44 2.82 9.15
N GLU A 82 -9.18 2.15 10.04
CA GLU A 82 -10.28 1.25 9.67
C GLU A 82 -11.52 2.02 9.15
N LYS A 83 -11.61 3.32 9.43
CA LYS A 83 -12.77 4.14 9.07
C LYS A 83 -12.58 4.83 7.72
N TRP A 84 -13.36 4.41 6.73
CA TRP A 84 -13.33 4.95 5.37
C TRP A 84 -14.56 5.80 5.08
N ILE A 85 -14.36 7.05 4.65
CA ILE A 85 -15.45 7.99 4.30
C ILE A 85 -16.13 7.57 2.99
N TYR A 86 -15.34 7.11 2.03
CA TYR A 86 -15.80 6.77 0.67
C TYR A 86 -15.66 5.28 0.35
N GLY A 87 -15.41 4.46 1.37
CA GLY A 87 -15.17 3.02 1.27
C GLY A 87 -13.73 2.65 0.92
N SER A 88 -13.35 1.43 1.29
CA SER A 88 -11.99 0.90 1.22
C SER A 88 -11.75 -0.03 0.03
N GLU A 89 -12.78 -0.41 -0.72
CA GLU A 89 -12.63 -1.31 -1.87
C GLU A 89 -11.72 -0.67 -2.94
N PRO A 90 -10.92 -1.45 -3.68
CA PRO A 90 -9.96 -0.92 -4.65
C PRO A 90 -10.59 0.06 -5.66
N GLN A 91 -11.80 -0.23 -6.11
CA GLN A 91 -12.56 0.58 -7.05
C GLN A 91 -13.04 1.90 -6.43
N GLN A 92 -13.33 1.90 -5.13
CA GLN A 92 -13.74 3.09 -4.40
C GLN A 92 -12.55 4.03 -4.18
N ILE A 93 -11.39 3.47 -3.87
CA ILE A 93 -10.13 4.22 -3.76
C ILE A 93 -9.72 4.76 -5.13
N TYR A 94 -9.74 3.92 -6.17
CA TYR A 94 -9.49 4.33 -7.55
C TYR A 94 -10.39 5.50 -7.96
N GLY A 95 -11.70 5.36 -7.72
CA GLY A 95 -12.66 6.41 -8.01
C GLY A 95 -12.39 7.71 -7.25
N SER A 96 -11.95 7.62 -5.99
CA SER A 96 -11.57 8.79 -5.20
C SER A 96 -10.34 9.51 -5.79
N ILE A 97 -9.34 8.77 -6.28
CA ILE A 97 -8.14 9.35 -6.91
C ILE A 97 -8.50 9.97 -8.26
N VAL A 98 -9.18 9.22 -9.12
CA VAL A 98 -9.46 9.67 -10.50
C VAL A 98 -10.45 10.83 -10.49
N TYR A 99 -11.56 10.71 -9.77
CA TYR A 99 -12.62 11.73 -9.80
C TYR A 99 -12.48 12.80 -8.72
N GLY A 100 -11.57 12.63 -7.75
CA GLY A 100 -11.45 13.51 -6.60
C GLY A 100 -12.60 13.34 -5.61
N ARG A 101 -12.60 14.17 -4.56
CA ARG A 101 -13.68 14.24 -3.55
C ARG A 101 -13.94 15.70 -3.16
N PRO A 102 -15.18 16.05 -2.78
CA PRO A 102 -15.47 17.39 -2.27
C PRO A 102 -14.59 17.70 -1.05
N ASN A 103 -14.45 18.99 -0.75
CA ASN A 103 -13.65 19.51 0.38
C ASN A 103 -12.12 19.33 0.23
N GLY A 104 -11.61 19.38 -1.00
CA GLY A 104 -10.17 19.65 -1.24
C GLY A 104 -9.35 18.50 -1.79
N MET A 105 -9.91 17.31 -2.03
CA MET A 105 -9.19 16.25 -2.76
C MET A 105 -9.34 16.45 -4.27
N PRO A 106 -8.28 16.83 -5.00
CA PRO A 106 -8.37 17.12 -6.43
C PRO A 106 -8.60 15.85 -7.25
N SER A 107 -9.19 16.02 -8.44
CA SER A 107 -9.21 14.97 -9.46
C SER A 107 -7.84 14.81 -10.11
N PHE A 108 -7.43 13.54 -10.28
CA PHE A 108 -6.22 13.15 -11.01
C PHE A 108 -6.51 12.54 -12.38
N HIS A 109 -7.76 12.55 -12.84
CA HIS A 109 -8.14 12.09 -14.18
C HIS A 109 -7.32 12.83 -15.24
N GLY A 110 -6.68 12.08 -16.13
CA GLY A 110 -5.80 12.61 -17.17
C GLY A 110 -4.46 13.17 -16.69
N LYS A 111 -4.19 13.19 -15.37
CA LYS A 111 -2.90 13.59 -14.78
C LYS A 111 -2.04 12.38 -14.42
N ILE A 112 -2.69 11.33 -13.91
CA ILE A 112 -2.08 10.04 -13.63
C ILE A 112 -2.62 9.06 -14.67
N PRO A 113 -1.77 8.33 -15.41
CA PRO A 113 -2.22 7.23 -16.26
C PRO A 113 -2.94 6.16 -15.44
N ASP A 114 -4.05 5.61 -15.95
CA ASP A 114 -4.85 4.59 -15.24
C ASP A 114 -3.99 3.40 -14.75
N SER A 115 -2.98 3.01 -15.52
CA SER A 115 -2.04 1.94 -15.15
C SER A 115 -1.18 2.25 -13.92
N GLN A 116 -1.00 3.54 -13.59
CA GLN A 116 -0.26 4.00 -12.41
C GLN A 116 -1.17 4.24 -11.20
N VAL A 117 -2.48 4.45 -11.39
CA VAL A 117 -3.42 4.61 -10.28
C VAL A 117 -3.56 3.31 -9.48
N TRP A 118 -3.56 2.15 -10.14
CA TRP A 118 -3.70 0.86 -9.46
C TRP A 118 -2.57 0.51 -8.48
N PRO A 119 -1.28 0.72 -8.80
CA PRO A 119 -0.21 0.66 -7.80
C PRO A 119 -0.45 1.58 -6.59
N ILE A 120 -0.91 2.82 -6.82
CA ILE A 120 -1.22 3.76 -5.72
C ILE A 120 -2.34 3.19 -4.84
N VAL A 121 -3.40 2.64 -5.44
CA VAL A 121 -4.49 1.97 -4.71
C VAL A 121 -3.96 0.84 -3.84
N ALA A 122 -3.11 -0.03 -4.40
CA ALA A 122 -2.51 -1.14 -3.67
C ALA A 122 -1.68 -0.64 -2.46
N TYR A 123 -0.88 0.41 -2.67
CA TYR A 123 -0.11 1.01 -1.58
C TYR A 123 -1.01 1.62 -0.49
N VAL A 124 -2.07 2.35 -0.88
CA VAL A 124 -3.03 2.93 0.07
C VAL A 124 -3.70 1.85 0.92
N ARG A 125 -4.15 0.75 0.30
CA ARG A 125 -4.73 -0.39 1.03
C ARG A 125 -3.71 -1.10 1.94
N SER A 126 -2.44 -1.13 1.54
CA SER A 126 -1.39 -1.72 2.37
C SER A 126 -1.16 -0.95 3.68
N MET A 127 -1.38 0.37 3.68
CA MET A 127 -1.23 1.21 4.88
C MET A 127 -2.29 0.90 5.95
N SER A 128 -3.49 0.47 5.54
CA SER A 128 -4.58 0.10 6.46
C SER A 128 -4.64 -1.42 6.73
N GLY A 129 -3.60 -2.17 6.38
CA GLY A 129 -3.56 -3.63 6.56
C GLY A 129 -4.58 -4.41 5.70
N LEU A 130 -5.14 -3.78 4.66
CA LEU A 130 -6.11 -4.37 3.73
C LEU A 130 -5.47 -5.00 2.49
N ALA A 131 -4.14 -4.90 2.36
CA ALA A 131 -3.39 -5.67 1.38
C ALA A 131 -3.36 -7.15 1.80
N ASP A 132 -3.39 -8.05 0.80
CA ASP A 132 -3.28 -9.49 1.06
C ASP A 132 -1.94 -9.79 1.76
N GLN A 133 -1.99 -10.46 2.91
CA GLN A 133 -0.81 -10.77 3.72
C GLN A 133 0.19 -11.64 2.96
N SER A 134 -0.28 -12.46 2.01
CA SER A 134 0.57 -13.24 1.10
C SER A 134 1.49 -12.36 0.24
N ALA A 135 1.10 -11.11 0.00
CA ALA A 135 1.85 -10.13 -0.77
C ALA A 135 2.65 -9.14 0.08
N ALA A 136 2.27 -8.95 1.34
CA ALA A 136 2.95 -8.02 2.27
C ALA A 136 4.36 -8.52 2.65
N ASN A 137 4.57 -9.83 2.69
CA ASN A 137 5.80 -10.65 2.58
C ASN A 137 5.59 -11.94 3.39
N PRO A 138 6.17 -13.09 2.98
CA PRO A 138 6.49 -14.17 3.92
C PRO A 138 7.69 -13.71 4.77
N ARG A 139 7.45 -12.84 5.74
CA ARG A 139 8.36 -12.69 6.88
C ARG A 139 7.64 -13.24 8.08
N ASP A 140 8.18 -14.33 8.62
CA ASP A 140 7.77 -14.94 9.88
C ASP A 140 8.11 -14.01 11.05
N ASP A 141 7.45 -12.86 11.11
CA ASP A 141 7.65 -11.91 12.19
C ASP A 141 6.39 -11.93 13.03
N HIS A 142 6.46 -12.72 14.11
CA HIS A 142 5.46 -12.92 15.15
C HIS A 142 5.16 -11.64 15.97
N MET A 143 5.28 -10.45 15.38
CA MET A 143 5.17 -9.16 16.03
C MET A 143 4.11 -8.33 15.31
N LYS A 144 2.84 -8.61 15.61
CA LYS A 144 1.77 -7.63 15.36
C LYS A 144 2.00 -6.47 16.33
N GLY A 145 2.30 -5.28 15.81
CA GLY A 145 2.34 -4.06 16.61
C GLY A 145 0.97 -3.80 17.29
N PRO A 146 0.94 -2.98 18.37
CA PRO A 146 -0.31 -2.62 19.02
C PRO A 146 -1.33 -2.04 18.02
N LEU A 147 -2.59 -2.42 18.17
CA LEU A 147 -3.70 -1.89 17.38
C LEU A 147 -3.73 -0.35 17.48
N PRO A 148 -4.22 0.36 16.43
CA PRO A 148 -4.36 1.80 16.49
C PRO A 148 -5.25 2.21 17.67
N PRO A 149 -5.03 3.39 18.28
CA PRO A 149 -5.80 3.87 19.43
C PRO A 149 -7.30 4.05 19.12
N SER A 150 -7.66 4.15 17.84
CA SER A 150 -9.06 4.20 17.39
C SER A 150 -9.76 2.83 17.42
N SER A 151 -9.00 1.74 17.55
CA SER A 151 -9.49 0.35 17.56
C SER A 151 -9.69 -0.20 18.97
N VAL A 152 -9.29 0.55 20.01
CA VAL A 152 -9.63 0.23 21.40
C VAL A 152 -10.96 0.90 21.77
N PRO A 153 -11.96 0.15 22.27
CA PRO A 153 -13.17 0.78 22.79
C PRO A 153 -12.79 1.65 24.00
N GLU A 154 -13.28 2.89 24.02
CA GLU A 154 -13.13 3.85 25.14
C GLU A 154 -13.55 3.16 26.45
N SER A 155 -12.58 2.80 27.29
CA SER A 155 -12.88 2.25 28.60
C SER A 155 -13.32 3.39 29.52
N THR A 156 -14.60 3.41 29.91
CA THR A 156 -15.08 4.26 31.00
C THR A 156 -14.18 4.10 32.21
N PRO A 157 -13.68 5.20 32.84
CA PRO A 157 -12.87 5.09 34.04
C PRO A 157 -13.64 4.33 35.13
N HIS A 158 -13.10 3.19 35.56
CA HIS A 158 -13.54 2.57 36.80
C HIS A 158 -13.05 3.43 37.96
N GLU A 159 -14.01 3.93 38.75
CA GLU A 159 -13.78 4.69 39.98
C GLU A 159 -12.88 3.88 40.93
N VAL A 160 -11.67 4.38 41.15
CA VAL A 160 -10.74 3.81 42.14
C VAL A 160 -11.12 4.37 43.49
N SER A 161 -11.71 3.54 44.34
CA SER A 161 -11.88 3.83 45.76
C SER A 161 -10.51 4.01 46.43
N LEU A 162 -10.28 5.19 47.04
CA LEU A 162 -9.07 5.48 47.81
C LEU A 162 -9.01 4.58 49.07
N PRO A 163 -7.88 3.94 49.39
CA PRO A 163 -7.70 3.34 50.71
C PRO A 163 -7.43 4.42 51.75
N GLU A 164 -8.30 4.48 52.76
CA GLU A 164 -8.11 5.26 53.98
C GLU A 164 -6.91 4.70 54.76
N SER A 165 -5.76 5.37 54.65
CA SER A 165 -4.60 5.13 55.51
C SER A 165 -3.91 6.46 55.79
N ALA A 166 -4.54 7.22 56.68
CA ALA A 166 -3.90 8.29 57.43
C ALA A 166 -4.44 8.24 58.86
N GLU A 167 -3.78 7.45 59.72
CA GLU A 167 -3.71 7.76 61.16
C GLU A 167 -2.45 7.10 61.75
N GLN A 168 -1.41 7.90 61.95
CA GLN A 168 -0.21 7.52 62.72
C GLN A 168 -0.43 7.90 64.18
N PRO A 169 -0.24 7.01 65.17
CA PRO A 169 -0.18 7.43 66.56
C PRO A 169 1.22 7.98 66.90
N ARG A 170 1.24 9.04 67.72
CA ARG A 170 2.44 9.63 68.34
C ARG A 170 3.01 8.74 69.43
#